data_AF-A0AA42QZA6-F1
#
_entry.id   AF-A0AA42QZA6-F1
#
_cell.length_a   1.000
_cell.length_b   1.000
_cell.length_c   1.000
_cell.angle_alpha   90.00
_cell.angle_beta   90.00
_cell.angle_gamma   90.00
#
_symmetry.space_group_name_H-M   'P 1'
#
loop_
_entity.id
_entity.type
_entity.pdbx_description
1 polymer ?
#
loop_
_entity_poly.entity_id
_entity_poly.type
_entity_poly.pdbx_seq_one_letter_code
_entity_poly.pdbx_strand_id
1 'polypeptide(L)'
;MSDIISVDGLAQAMSQLINEYDENIGAWETFATTSANQNITVTINGAAVTIPGIGKLLQKGTNGALAVNQGGTGATTKEDARTNLGLGSSATKDVGTSEGSVQVVGGLGGPVDAYRFFQIDSALPSNTINLNDARNPGVFPNLINFTTAVNPPAASGYGYIQNYVRIAGSSGASTQFMLPYATQSDSGRFFYRGFNTNAWAPWKEILTSAVSDRTMKNIGDDLDPEEALLNICRMEFKHFTFKDDETQTPRRGVISQQIETIDPEYVKDIGGLLHLDQTPMLLDALAAIKALATRVSALEGDAKPPAPGSFAG
;
A
#
# COMPACT_ATOMS: atom_id res chain seq x y z
N MET A 1 -66.78 2.70 52.44
CA MET A 1 -67.24 4.01 52.93
C MET A 1 -67.67 3.80 54.37
N SER A 2 -66.76 3.92 55.33
CA SER A 2 -67.04 3.58 56.73
C SER A 2 -66.25 4.54 57.61
N ASP A 3 -66.98 5.19 58.52
CA ASP A 3 -66.48 5.89 59.72
C ASP A 3 -65.75 7.23 59.60
N ILE A 4 -65.97 8.03 58.55
CA ILE A 4 -65.51 9.45 58.55
C ILE A 4 -66.59 10.45 59.01
N ILE A 5 -67.80 9.97 59.33
CA ILE A 5 -68.98 10.82 59.60
C ILE A 5 -69.39 10.88 61.09
N SER A 6 -68.70 10.16 61.97
CA SER A 6 -68.85 10.22 63.45
C SER A 6 -67.65 10.93 64.07
N VAL A 7 -67.84 11.64 65.20
CA VAL A 7 -66.74 12.27 65.96
C VAL A 7 -65.71 11.23 66.40
N ASP A 8 -66.17 10.03 66.76
CA ASP A 8 -65.30 8.92 67.17
C ASP A 8 -64.50 8.36 65.99
N GLY A 9 -65.11 8.29 64.81
CA GLY A 9 -64.46 7.84 63.58
C GLY A 9 -63.41 8.83 63.07
N LEU A 10 -63.67 10.13 63.22
CA LEU A 10 -62.67 11.18 62.99
C LEU A 10 -61.51 11.07 63.98
N ALA A 11 -61.80 10.87 65.27
CA ALA A 11 -60.77 10.71 66.30
C ALA A 11 -59.89 9.47 66.02
N GLN A 12 -60.50 8.38 65.59
CA GLN A 12 -59.78 7.17 65.19
C GLN A 12 -58.90 7.39 63.96
N ALA A 13 -59.42 8.04 62.92
CA ALA A 13 -58.65 8.36 61.71
C ALA A 13 -57.48 9.32 62.00
N MET A 14 -57.69 10.33 62.86
CA MET A 14 -56.62 11.23 63.30
C MET A 14 -55.56 10.50 64.12
N SER A 15 -55.96 9.59 65.02
CA SER A 15 -55.02 8.78 65.79
C SER A 15 -54.19 7.87 64.89
N GLN A 16 -54.79 7.27 63.86
CA GLN A 16 -54.07 6.48 62.86
C GLN A 16 -53.05 7.33 62.09
N LEU A 17 -53.45 8.51 61.61
CA LEU A 17 -52.56 9.41 60.89
C LEU A 17 -51.34 9.86 61.72
N ILE A 18 -51.56 10.16 63.01
CA ILE A 18 -50.48 10.55 63.92
C ILE A 18 -49.51 9.39 64.15
N ASN A 19 -50.02 8.18 64.37
CA ASN A 19 -49.19 6.99 64.51
C ASN A 19 -48.36 6.71 63.25
N GLU A 20 -48.98 6.82 62.07
CA GLU A 20 -48.28 6.67 60.79
C GLU A 20 -47.19 7.75 60.61
N TYR A 21 -47.45 8.98 61.02
CA TYR A 21 -46.47 10.07 60.97
C TYR A 21 -45.27 9.82 61.90
N ASP A 22 -45.53 9.41 63.14
CA ASP A 22 -44.49 9.12 64.14
C ASP A 22 -43.63 7.92 63.72
N GLU A 23 -44.23 6.85 63.19
CA GLU A 23 -43.50 5.71 62.63
C GLU A 23 -42.63 6.12 61.43
N ASN A 24 -43.17 6.93 60.51
CA ASN A 24 -42.43 7.40 59.34
C ASN A 24 -41.25 8.31 59.72
N ILE A 25 -41.42 9.18 60.71
CA ILE A 25 -40.31 10.01 61.23
C ILE A 25 -39.26 9.16 61.92
N GLY A 26 -39.66 8.22 62.78
CA GLY A 26 -38.72 7.32 63.44
C GLY A 26 -37.92 6.47 62.45
N ALA A 27 -38.55 6.02 61.36
CA ALA A 27 -37.88 5.35 60.26
C ALA A 27 -36.86 6.25 59.55
N TRP A 28 -37.21 7.52 59.30
CA TRP A 28 -36.30 8.50 58.70
C TRP A 28 -35.10 8.84 59.60
N GLU A 29 -35.33 9.04 60.90
CA GLU A 29 -34.25 9.27 61.86
C GLU A 29 -33.30 8.07 61.93
N THR A 30 -33.85 6.85 62.00
CA THR A 30 -33.05 5.62 61.98
C THR A 30 -32.22 5.51 60.70
N PHE A 31 -32.82 5.82 59.54
CA PHE A 31 -32.13 5.85 58.26
C PHE A 31 -31.01 6.89 58.21
N ALA A 32 -31.29 8.14 58.61
CA ALA A 32 -30.39 9.27 58.47
C ALA A 32 -29.25 9.30 59.51
N THR A 33 -29.43 8.66 60.67
CA THR A 33 -28.44 8.66 61.76
C THR A 33 -27.58 7.39 61.81
N THR A 34 -27.99 6.30 61.14
CA THR A 34 -27.21 5.06 61.11
C THR A 34 -26.00 5.18 60.18
N SER A 35 -24.87 5.59 60.75
CA SER A 35 -23.57 5.65 60.07
C SER A 35 -22.87 4.30 59.92
N ALA A 36 -23.34 3.27 60.63
CA ALA A 36 -22.83 1.90 60.51
C ALA A 36 -23.20 1.26 59.16
N ASN A 37 -22.31 0.41 58.62
CA ASN A 37 -22.55 -0.37 57.40
C ASN A 37 -23.49 -1.55 57.69
N GLN A 38 -24.77 -1.26 57.88
CA GLN A 38 -25.78 -2.26 58.21
C GLN A 38 -27.10 -1.99 57.48
N ASN A 39 -27.90 -3.03 57.37
CA ASN A 39 -29.31 -2.86 57.02
C ASN A 39 -30.04 -2.38 58.27
N ILE A 40 -31.04 -1.54 58.06
CA ILE A 40 -32.02 -1.20 59.09
C ILE A 40 -33.35 -1.84 58.72
N THR A 41 -34.06 -2.33 59.72
CA THR A 41 -35.43 -2.84 59.57
C THR A 41 -36.37 -1.75 60.04
N VAL A 42 -37.21 -1.25 59.14
CA VAL A 42 -38.26 -0.26 59.44
C VAL A 42 -39.61 -0.89 59.21
N THR A 43 -40.61 -0.54 60.01
CA THR A 43 -42.00 -0.97 59.77
C THR A 43 -42.69 0.10 58.94
N ILE A 44 -43.20 -0.27 57.75
CA ILE A 44 -43.96 0.64 56.88
C ILE A 44 -45.33 -0.01 56.67
N ASN A 45 -46.41 0.67 57.06
CA ASN A 45 -47.78 0.15 56.96
C ASN A 45 -47.95 -1.24 57.60
N GLY A 46 -47.31 -1.47 58.75
CA GLY A 46 -47.34 -2.75 59.47
C GLY A 46 -46.47 -3.88 58.87
N ALA A 47 -45.77 -3.64 57.77
CA ALA A 47 -44.84 -4.60 57.16
C ALA A 47 -43.38 -4.24 57.47
N ALA A 48 -42.58 -5.23 57.88
CA ALA A 48 -41.14 -5.05 58.05
C ALA A 48 -40.44 -4.91 56.68
N VAL A 49 -39.76 -3.80 56.47
CA VAL A 49 -38.99 -3.48 55.26
C VAL A 49 -37.52 -3.31 55.64
N THR A 50 -36.67 -4.06 54.95
CA THR A 50 -35.21 -3.97 55.11
C THR A 50 -34.66 -2.97 54.10
N ILE A 51 -34.09 -1.87 54.57
CA ILE A 51 -33.41 -0.87 53.73
C ILE A 51 -31.95 -0.73 54.17
N PRO A 52 -31.02 -0.42 53.26
CA PRO A 52 -29.67 -0.03 53.66
C PRO A 52 -29.76 1.27 54.48
N GLY A 53 -29.13 1.32 55.67
CA GLY A 53 -28.97 2.59 56.38
C GLY A 53 -28.09 3.56 55.57
N ILE A 54 -28.05 4.84 55.93
CA ILE A 54 -27.22 5.83 55.21
C ILE A 54 -25.74 5.40 55.14
N GLY A 55 -25.25 4.71 56.17
CA GLY A 55 -23.91 4.10 56.20
C GLY A 55 -23.69 2.92 55.25
N LYS A 56 -24.74 2.30 54.68
CA LYS A 56 -24.62 1.19 53.71
C LYS A 56 -24.93 1.63 52.26
N LEU A 57 -25.40 2.86 52.05
CA LEU A 57 -25.36 3.50 50.73
C LEU A 57 -23.90 3.58 50.26
N LEU A 58 -23.64 3.42 48.94
CA LEU A 58 -22.31 3.30 48.33
C LEU A 58 -21.26 4.17 49.07
N GLN A 59 -20.48 3.52 49.95
CA GLN A 59 -19.62 4.22 50.88
C GLN A 59 -18.47 4.84 50.12
N LYS A 60 -18.49 6.17 50.05
CA LYS A 60 -17.30 6.94 49.74
C LYS A 60 -16.29 6.66 50.85
N GLY A 61 -15.07 6.26 50.51
CA GLY A 61 -13.96 6.15 51.47
C GLY A 61 -13.67 7.49 52.12
N THR A 62 -12.71 7.54 53.06
CA THR A 62 -12.33 8.78 53.77
C THR A 62 -11.97 9.93 52.81
N ASN A 63 -11.56 9.61 51.59
CA ASN A 63 -11.25 10.56 50.51
C ASN A 63 -12.47 10.98 49.66
N GLY A 64 -13.68 10.50 49.93
CA GLY A 64 -14.88 10.82 49.15
C GLY A 64 -15.09 9.95 47.90
N ALA A 65 -14.23 8.96 47.61
CA ALA A 65 -14.32 8.11 46.43
C ALA A 65 -14.90 6.73 46.74
N LEU A 66 -15.68 6.14 45.82
CA LEU A 66 -16.20 4.77 45.97
C LEU A 66 -15.05 3.75 45.81
N ALA A 67 -14.92 2.79 46.72
CA ALA A 67 -13.85 1.80 46.68
C ALA A 67 -13.94 0.85 45.46
N VAL A 68 -12.80 0.31 45.01
CA VAL A 68 -12.72 -0.57 43.82
C VAL A 68 -13.55 -1.85 43.97
N ASN A 69 -13.51 -2.47 45.15
CA ASN A 69 -14.30 -3.67 45.47
C ASN A 69 -15.83 -3.42 45.54
N GLN A 70 -16.26 -2.16 45.51
CA GLN A 70 -17.67 -1.74 45.43
C GLN A 70 -18.03 -1.23 44.02
N GLY A 71 -17.19 -1.46 43.02
CA GLY A 71 -17.40 -1.03 41.63
C GLY A 71 -17.02 0.42 41.35
N GLY A 72 -16.40 1.12 42.31
CA GLY A 72 -15.82 2.44 42.11
C GLY A 72 -14.38 2.37 41.58
N THR A 73 -13.71 3.53 41.53
CA THR A 73 -12.29 3.62 41.16
C THR A 73 -11.37 3.81 42.37
N GLY A 74 -11.92 4.03 43.57
CA GLY A 74 -11.18 4.37 44.79
C GLY A 74 -10.47 5.73 44.75
N ALA A 75 -10.61 6.49 43.66
CA ALA A 75 -9.79 7.65 43.32
C ALA A 75 -10.61 8.93 43.22
N THR A 76 -10.00 10.05 43.61
CA THR A 76 -10.54 11.42 43.44
C THR A 76 -9.94 12.15 42.24
N THR A 77 -8.87 11.60 41.65
CA THR A 77 -8.20 12.14 40.46
C THR A 77 -8.36 11.20 39.28
N LYS A 78 -8.25 11.74 38.06
CA LYS A 78 -8.30 10.93 36.83
C LYS A 78 -7.07 10.01 36.72
N GLU A 79 -5.91 10.43 37.24
CA GLU A 79 -4.67 9.66 37.28
C GLU A 79 -4.82 8.40 38.13
N ASP A 80 -5.24 8.56 39.38
CA ASP A 80 -5.39 7.45 40.32
C ASP A 80 -6.50 6.50 39.88
N ALA A 81 -7.56 7.02 39.24
CA ALA A 81 -8.62 6.20 38.68
C ALA A 81 -8.11 5.26 37.59
N ARG A 82 -7.25 5.75 36.68
CA ARG A 82 -6.63 4.91 35.64
C ARG A 82 -5.69 3.86 36.24
N THR A 83 -4.93 4.24 37.28
CA THR A 83 -4.03 3.34 38.01
C THR A 83 -4.79 2.22 38.70
N ASN A 84 -5.86 2.53 39.42
CA ASN A 84 -6.68 1.56 40.15
C ASN A 84 -7.45 0.61 39.23
N LEU A 85 -7.77 1.04 38.01
CA LEU A 85 -8.35 0.20 36.96
C LEU A 85 -7.31 -0.58 36.14
N GLY A 86 -6.00 -0.37 36.37
CA GLY A 86 -4.93 -1.09 35.68
C GLY A 86 -4.81 -0.76 34.18
N LEU A 87 -5.26 0.42 33.74
CA LEU A 87 -5.38 0.75 32.31
C LEU A 87 -4.04 1.15 31.63
N GLY A 88 -2.97 1.35 32.40
CA GLY A 88 -1.64 1.65 31.88
C GLY A 88 -1.52 3.00 31.16
N SER A 89 -0.45 3.16 30.37
CA SER A 89 -0.13 4.42 29.67
C SER A 89 -0.99 4.70 28.44
N SER A 90 -1.62 3.68 27.85
CA SER A 90 -2.50 3.83 26.68
C SER A 90 -3.75 4.63 26.98
N ALA A 91 -4.24 4.62 28.23
CA ALA A 91 -5.46 5.31 28.64
C ALA A 91 -5.36 6.85 28.65
N THR A 92 -4.19 7.42 28.35
CA THR A 92 -4.00 8.87 28.16
C THR A 92 -3.81 9.26 26.70
N LYS A 93 -3.88 8.29 25.79
CA LYS A 93 -3.65 8.48 24.37
C LYS A 93 -4.97 8.30 23.61
N ASP A 94 -5.19 9.16 22.63
CA ASP A 94 -6.31 9.00 21.69
C ASP A 94 -6.09 7.78 20.79
N VAL A 95 -7.15 7.28 20.16
CA VAL A 95 -7.05 6.24 19.12
C VAL A 95 -6.96 6.91 17.75
N GLY A 96 -5.94 6.59 16.96
CA GLY A 96 -5.74 7.24 15.65
C GLY A 96 -4.44 6.87 14.94
N THR A 97 -4.09 7.66 13.91
CA THR A 97 -2.88 7.52 13.09
C THR A 97 -1.82 8.59 13.37
N SER A 98 -2.12 9.58 14.20
CA SER A 98 -1.18 10.63 14.61
C SER A 98 -0.11 10.09 15.56
N GLU A 99 1.07 10.73 15.56
CA GLU A 99 2.16 10.40 16.46
C GLU A 99 1.68 10.40 17.93
N GLY A 100 2.01 9.33 18.67
CA GLY A 100 1.66 9.19 20.08
C GLY A 100 0.25 8.67 20.38
N SER A 101 -0.57 8.35 19.37
CA SER A 101 -1.89 7.72 19.54
C SER A 101 -1.80 6.20 19.76
N VAL A 102 -2.81 5.60 20.40
CA VAL A 102 -3.05 4.16 20.32
C VAL A 102 -3.51 3.82 18.91
N GLN A 103 -2.97 2.74 18.37
CA GLN A 103 -3.24 2.34 17.00
C GLN A 103 -4.69 1.87 16.78
N VAL A 104 -5.35 2.42 15.77
CA VAL A 104 -6.65 1.91 15.29
C VAL A 104 -6.46 0.64 14.45
N VAL A 105 -7.42 -0.28 14.51
CA VAL A 105 -7.47 -1.45 13.62
C VAL A 105 -7.44 -0.99 12.16
N GLY A 106 -6.48 -1.47 11.37
CA GLY A 106 -6.28 -1.07 9.98
C GLY A 106 -5.47 0.23 9.76
N GLY A 107 -5.08 0.91 10.85
CA GLY A 107 -4.25 2.14 10.80
C GLY A 107 -2.79 1.91 10.40
N LEU A 108 -2.32 0.65 10.42
CA LEU A 108 -0.94 0.27 10.03
C LEU A 108 -0.66 0.27 8.52
N GLY A 109 -1.64 0.54 7.67
CA GLY A 109 -1.44 0.51 6.22
C GLY A 109 -0.67 1.72 5.67
N GLY A 110 0.56 1.97 6.13
CA GLY A 110 1.34 3.19 5.87
C GLY A 110 1.65 3.48 4.38
N PRO A 111 2.36 4.57 4.03
CA PRO A 111 2.81 5.73 4.83
C PRO A 111 1.76 6.87 4.90
N VAL A 112 1.83 7.72 5.92
CA VAL A 112 0.84 8.78 6.25
C VAL A 112 0.32 9.64 5.06
N ASP A 113 -0.93 10.11 5.16
CA ASP A 113 -1.78 10.75 4.15
C ASP A 113 -2.37 9.80 3.07
N ALA A 114 -2.65 10.29 1.86
CA ALA A 114 -3.34 9.58 0.78
C ALA A 114 -2.63 8.29 0.30
N TYR A 115 -1.46 7.94 0.87
CA TYR A 115 -0.56 6.88 0.44
C TYR A 115 -0.77 5.60 1.27
N ARG A 116 -1.42 4.56 0.73
CA ARG A 116 -1.56 3.28 1.45
C ARG A 116 -0.81 2.19 0.69
N PHE A 117 0.03 1.39 1.36
CA PHE A 117 0.67 0.21 0.76
C PHE A 117 -0.38 -0.77 0.19
N PHE A 118 -1.49 -0.92 0.90
CA PHE A 118 -2.67 -1.66 0.47
C PHE A 118 -3.84 -0.70 0.44
N GLN A 119 -4.39 -0.43 -0.74
CA GLN A 119 -5.64 0.31 -0.81
C GLN A 119 -6.76 -0.61 -0.32
N ILE A 120 -7.20 -0.44 0.93
CA ILE A 120 -8.31 -1.21 1.53
C ILE A 120 -9.67 -0.66 1.08
N ASP A 121 -9.68 0.51 0.43
CA ASP A 121 -10.87 1.09 -0.16
C ASP A 121 -11.02 0.66 -1.63
N SER A 122 -12.11 -0.06 -1.87
CA SER A 122 -12.55 -0.81 -3.05
C SER A 122 -12.71 -0.04 -4.38
N ALA A 123 -12.11 1.14 -4.53
CA ALA A 123 -12.38 2.04 -5.66
C ALA A 123 -11.87 1.61 -7.04
N LEU A 124 -11.44 0.35 -7.24
CA LEU A 124 -11.42 -0.27 -8.57
C LEU A 124 -12.40 -1.46 -8.57
N PRO A 125 -13.70 -1.21 -8.83
CA PRO A 125 -14.76 -2.17 -8.56
C PRO A 125 -15.04 -3.14 -9.72
N SER A 126 -14.24 -3.15 -10.80
CA SER A 126 -14.63 -3.87 -12.01
C SER A 126 -13.46 -4.18 -12.95
N ASN A 127 -13.60 -5.29 -13.67
CA ASN A 127 -12.83 -5.70 -14.84
C ASN A 127 -12.97 -4.76 -16.06
N THR A 128 -13.91 -3.80 -16.02
CA THR A 128 -14.14 -2.77 -17.07
C THR A 128 -13.54 -1.42 -16.66
N ILE A 129 -12.34 -1.44 -16.07
CA ILE A 129 -11.73 -0.22 -15.55
C ILE A 129 -10.89 0.50 -16.61
N ASN A 130 -11.00 1.83 -16.65
CA ASN A 130 -10.04 2.68 -17.32
C ASN A 130 -8.80 2.89 -16.45
N LEU A 131 -7.67 2.32 -16.88
CA LEU A 131 -6.41 2.38 -16.14
C LEU A 131 -5.86 3.81 -15.99
N ASN A 132 -6.30 4.74 -16.83
CA ASN A 132 -5.93 6.15 -16.69
C ASN A 132 -6.56 6.82 -15.47
N ASP A 133 -7.67 6.27 -14.98
CA ASP A 133 -8.43 6.79 -13.83
C ASP A 133 -7.97 6.14 -12.51
N ALA A 134 -7.29 4.99 -12.59
CA ALA A 134 -6.65 4.32 -11.47
C ALA A 134 -5.40 5.09 -11.01
N ARG A 135 -5.60 6.24 -10.36
CA ARG A 135 -4.53 7.20 -10.00
C ARG A 135 -4.20 7.26 -8.51
N ASN A 136 -4.96 6.57 -7.68
CA ASN A 136 -4.70 6.51 -6.25
C ASN A 136 -3.42 5.72 -5.97
N PRO A 137 -2.59 6.12 -4.99
CA PRO A 137 -1.39 5.38 -4.65
C PRO A 137 -1.72 4.05 -3.96
N GLY A 138 -0.82 3.07 -4.16
CA GLY A 138 -0.90 1.76 -3.49
C GLY A 138 -1.00 0.59 -4.45
N VAL A 139 -1.08 -0.61 -3.88
CA VAL A 139 -1.35 -1.87 -4.59
C VAL A 139 -2.86 -2.14 -4.57
N PHE A 140 -3.41 -2.44 -5.74
CA PHE A 140 -4.82 -2.79 -5.90
C PHE A 140 -4.99 -4.31 -5.82
N PRO A 141 -5.90 -4.82 -4.98
CA PRO A 141 -6.00 -6.25 -4.69
C PRO A 141 -6.66 -7.06 -5.82
N ASN A 142 -7.42 -6.40 -6.69
CA ASN A 142 -8.20 -7.08 -7.72
C ASN A 142 -7.36 -7.33 -8.97
N LEU A 143 -7.46 -8.55 -9.50
CA LEU A 143 -6.87 -8.92 -10.78
C LEU A 143 -7.62 -8.22 -11.93
N ILE A 144 -6.88 -7.62 -12.85
CA ILE A 144 -7.44 -6.92 -14.01
C ILE A 144 -7.30 -7.80 -15.23
N ASN A 145 -8.40 -7.95 -15.99
CA ASN A 145 -8.40 -8.57 -17.31
C ASN A 145 -8.17 -7.50 -18.38
N PHE A 146 -7.11 -7.62 -19.16
CA PHE A 146 -6.74 -6.62 -20.16
C PHE A 146 -7.72 -6.56 -21.33
N THR A 147 -8.43 -7.66 -21.63
CA THR A 147 -9.40 -7.69 -22.74
C THR A 147 -10.62 -6.81 -22.47
N THR A 148 -10.97 -6.59 -21.21
CA THR A 148 -12.13 -5.76 -20.82
C THR A 148 -11.74 -4.40 -20.26
N ALA A 149 -10.48 -4.21 -19.89
CA ALA A 149 -9.96 -2.94 -19.38
C ALA A 149 -9.84 -1.89 -20.50
N VAL A 150 -9.94 -0.62 -20.12
CA VAL A 150 -9.70 0.52 -21.00
C VAL A 150 -8.28 1.04 -20.75
N ASN A 151 -7.52 1.27 -21.82
CA ASN A 151 -6.09 1.61 -21.81
C ASN A 151 -5.14 0.57 -21.14
N PRO A 152 -5.32 -0.76 -21.38
CA PRO A 152 -4.41 -1.78 -20.88
C PRO A 152 -3.02 -1.69 -21.55
N PRO A 153 -1.97 -2.26 -20.92
CA PRO A 153 -0.64 -2.33 -21.54
C PRO A 153 -0.56 -3.27 -22.76
N ALA A 154 -1.52 -4.19 -22.90
CA ALA A 154 -1.59 -5.14 -24.01
C ALA A 154 -3.05 -5.49 -24.34
N ALA A 155 -3.32 -6.05 -25.52
CA ALA A 155 -4.68 -6.42 -25.97
C ALA A 155 -5.32 -7.56 -25.15
N SER A 156 -4.50 -8.41 -24.55
CA SER A 156 -4.93 -9.54 -23.72
C SER A 156 -3.92 -9.82 -22.61
N GLY A 157 -4.38 -10.50 -21.56
CA GLY A 157 -3.58 -10.83 -20.39
C GLY A 157 -4.22 -10.40 -19.08
N TYR A 158 -3.48 -10.55 -18.00
CA TYR A 158 -3.90 -10.21 -16.66
C TYR A 158 -2.76 -9.57 -15.87
N GLY A 159 -3.09 -8.73 -14.90
CA GLY A 159 -2.11 -8.14 -14.00
C GLY A 159 -2.73 -7.39 -12.83
N TYR A 160 -1.87 -6.96 -11.92
CA TYR A 160 -2.23 -6.12 -10.77
C TYR A 160 -1.66 -4.72 -10.95
N ILE A 161 -2.38 -3.69 -10.55
CA ILE A 161 -1.85 -2.32 -10.57
C ILE A 161 -1.13 -2.03 -9.26
N GLN A 162 0.00 -1.34 -9.37
CA GLN A 162 0.59 -0.59 -8.27
C GLN A 162 0.89 0.83 -8.72
N ASN A 163 0.55 1.82 -7.90
CA ASN A 163 0.80 3.23 -8.18
C ASN A 163 1.71 3.85 -7.13
N TYR A 164 2.75 4.55 -7.59
CA TYR A 164 3.50 5.51 -6.79
C TYR A 164 3.11 6.91 -7.22
N VAL A 165 2.45 7.64 -6.32
CA VAL A 165 2.05 9.02 -6.55
C VAL A 165 3.07 9.95 -5.87
N ARG A 166 3.38 11.08 -6.49
CA ARG A 166 4.12 12.18 -5.84
C ARG A 166 3.16 13.33 -5.56
N ILE A 167 2.35 13.68 -6.57
CA ILE A 167 1.36 14.77 -6.53
C ILE A 167 0.03 14.20 -7.01
N ALA A 168 -1.01 14.30 -6.20
CA ALA A 168 -2.37 13.87 -6.53
C ALA A 168 -3.11 14.90 -7.41
N GLY A 169 -4.22 14.49 -8.05
CA GLY A 169 -5.10 15.37 -8.81
C GLY A 169 -4.72 15.60 -10.28
N SER A 170 -5.50 16.41 -10.99
CA SER A 170 -5.45 16.53 -12.47
C SER A 170 -4.15 17.09 -13.05
N SER A 171 -3.30 17.73 -12.24
CA SER A 171 -1.95 18.21 -12.60
C SER A 171 -0.84 17.38 -11.93
N GLY A 172 -1.17 16.13 -11.57
CA GLY A 172 -0.34 15.28 -10.72
C GLY A 172 0.89 14.69 -11.40
N ALA A 173 1.70 14.01 -10.60
CA ALA A 173 2.84 13.23 -11.06
C ALA A 173 2.81 11.86 -10.38
N SER A 174 2.77 10.79 -11.17
CA SER A 174 2.71 9.42 -10.66
C SER A 174 3.34 8.42 -11.62
N THR A 175 3.84 7.32 -11.07
CA THR A 175 4.26 6.14 -11.82
C THR A 175 3.27 5.03 -11.57
N GLN A 176 2.82 4.37 -12.63
CA GLN A 176 1.94 3.23 -12.57
C GLN A 176 2.68 2.00 -13.07
N PHE A 177 2.56 0.91 -12.32
CA PHE A 177 3.09 -0.40 -12.63
C PHE A 177 1.93 -1.36 -12.89
N MET A 178 2.11 -2.20 -13.91
CA MET A 178 1.31 -3.41 -14.10
C MET A 178 2.18 -4.60 -13.73
N LEU A 179 1.90 -5.15 -12.55
CA LEU A 179 2.57 -6.31 -12.00
C LEU A 179 2.04 -7.60 -12.63
N PRO A 180 2.91 -8.58 -12.87
CA PRO A 180 2.54 -9.80 -13.56
C PRO A 180 1.53 -10.63 -12.77
N TYR A 181 0.62 -11.28 -13.51
CA TYR A 181 -0.14 -12.42 -13.03
C TYR A 181 0.57 -13.72 -13.44
N ALA A 182 0.83 -14.59 -12.48
CA ALA A 182 1.51 -15.85 -12.74
C ALA A 182 0.58 -16.83 -13.49
N THR A 183 1.01 -17.28 -14.66
CA THR A 183 0.43 -18.44 -15.37
C THR A 183 1.43 -19.60 -15.43
N GLN A 184 1.09 -20.72 -16.07
CA GLN A 184 2.00 -21.85 -16.22
C GLN A 184 2.89 -21.75 -17.48
N SER A 185 2.54 -20.86 -18.42
CA SER A 185 3.16 -20.82 -19.76
C SER A 185 3.92 -19.55 -20.07
N ASP A 186 3.59 -18.41 -19.42
CA ASP A 186 4.42 -17.20 -19.41
C ASP A 186 3.89 -16.20 -18.35
N SER A 187 4.77 -15.67 -17.49
CA SER A 187 4.37 -15.20 -16.15
C SER A 187 5.15 -14.00 -15.62
N GLY A 188 6.03 -13.40 -16.44
CA GLY A 188 6.95 -12.36 -16.00
C GLY A 188 6.70 -10.96 -16.56
N ARG A 189 5.62 -10.77 -17.34
CA ARG A 189 5.38 -9.51 -18.06
C ARG A 189 5.11 -8.37 -17.09
N PHE A 190 6.10 -7.48 -16.97
CA PHE A 190 6.04 -6.31 -16.11
C PHE A 190 5.96 -5.06 -16.98
N PHE A 191 4.96 -4.22 -16.73
CA PHE A 191 4.83 -2.95 -17.44
C PHE A 191 4.88 -1.78 -16.49
N TYR A 192 5.30 -0.63 -17.02
CA TYR A 192 5.25 0.62 -16.30
C TYR A 192 4.95 1.78 -17.24
N ARG A 193 4.43 2.87 -16.68
CA ARG A 193 4.26 4.15 -17.35
C ARG A 193 4.25 5.30 -16.35
N GLY A 194 4.53 6.49 -16.84
CA GLY A 194 4.44 7.72 -16.07
C GLY A 194 3.20 8.54 -16.44
N PHE A 195 2.65 9.25 -15.46
CA PHE A 195 1.74 10.37 -15.65
C PHE A 195 2.44 11.63 -15.15
N ASN A 196 2.39 12.69 -15.96
CA ASN A 196 2.91 13.99 -15.55
C ASN A 196 2.00 15.09 -16.10
N THR A 197 1.62 16.01 -15.23
CA THR A 197 0.74 17.15 -15.52
C THR A 197 -0.62 16.65 -15.97
N ASN A 198 -0.84 16.42 -17.27
CA ASN A 198 -2.14 16.05 -17.83
C ASN A 198 -2.07 14.87 -18.82
N ALA A 199 -0.92 14.20 -18.96
CA ALA A 199 -0.73 13.17 -19.97
C ALA A 199 -0.10 11.90 -19.39
N TRP A 200 -0.60 10.76 -19.87
CA TRP A 200 0.04 9.45 -19.67
C TRP A 200 1.07 9.22 -20.77
N ALA A 201 2.27 8.80 -20.35
CA ALA A 201 3.21 8.17 -21.26
C ALA A 201 2.66 6.80 -21.72
N PRO A 202 3.04 6.33 -22.91
CA PRO A 202 2.75 4.97 -23.34
C PRO A 202 3.29 3.95 -22.34
N TRP A 203 2.59 2.82 -22.21
CA TRP A 203 3.10 1.67 -21.47
C TRP A 203 4.42 1.18 -22.05
N LYS A 204 5.35 0.82 -21.18
CA LYS A 204 6.61 0.16 -21.51
C LYS A 204 6.69 -1.17 -20.79
N GLU A 205 6.98 -2.21 -21.56
CA GLU A 205 7.21 -3.57 -21.05
C GLU A 205 8.70 -3.76 -20.73
N ILE A 206 9.00 -4.35 -19.58
CA ILE A 206 10.35 -4.82 -19.29
C ILE A 206 10.51 -6.18 -19.96
N LEU A 207 11.31 -6.20 -21.03
CA LEU A 207 11.68 -7.41 -21.75
C LEU A 207 13.08 -7.85 -21.31
N THR A 208 13.28 -9.13 -21.05
CA THR A 208 14.60 -9.71 -20.73
C THR A 208 15.39 -10.09 -21.99
N SER A 209 14.75 -10.07 -23.15
CA SER A 209 15.36 -10.35 -24.45
C SER A 209 14.72 -9.50 -25.56
N ALA A 210 15.46 -9.26 -26.64
CA ALA A 210 14.94 -8.50 -27.79
C ALA A 210 13.91 -9.33 -28.57
N VAL A 211 12.73 -8.76 -28.81
CA VAL A 211 11.69 -9.42 -29.64
C VAL A 211 12.12 -9.42 -31.11
N SER A 212 12.25 -10.61 -31.70
CA SER A 212 12.60 -10.79 -33.11
C SER A 212 11.60 -11.67 -33.87
N ASP A 213 10.37 -11.79 -33.38
CA ASP A 213 9.31 -12.62 -33.96
C ASP A 213 8.75 -12.00 -35.26
N ARG A 214 8.50 -12.83 -36.29
CA ARG A 214 7.94 -12.41 -37.58
C ARG A 214 6.56 -11.75 -37.44
N THR A 215 5.73 -12.22 -36.53
CA THR A 215 4.38 -11.68 -36.29
C THR A 215 4.40 -10.27 -35.70
N MET A 216 5.54 -9.85 -35.16
CA MET A 216 5.75 -8.55 -34.53
C MET A 216 6.50 -7.56 -35.44
N LYS A 217 6.78 -7.93 -36.70
CA LYS A 217 7.56 -7.12 -37.65
C LYS A 217 6.82 -6.94 -38.97
N ASN A 218 6.90 -5.74 -39.51
CA ASN A 218 6.63 -5.51 -40.92
C ASN A 218 7.91 -5.81 -41.70
N ILE A 219 7.92 -6.89 -42.48
CA ILE A 219 9.10 -7.33 -43.23
C ILE A 219 9.17 -6.53 -44.54
N GLY A 220 10.26 -5.78 -44.73
CA GLY A 220 10.61 -5.11 -45.98
C GLY A 220 11.49 -5.96 -46.88
N ASP A 221 12.28 -5.29 -47.73
CA ASP A 221 13.23 -5.94 -48.63
C ASP A 221 14.44 -6.53 -47.88
N ASP A 222 15.20 -7.39 -48.57
CA ASP A 222 16.41 -7.98 -48.03
C ASP A 222 17.51 -6.93 -47.80
N LEU A 223 18.21 -7.02 -46.67
CA LEU A 223 19.39 -6.21 -46.37
C LEU A 223 20.54 -6.57 -47.32
N ASP A 224 21.19 -5.57 -47.93
CA ASP A 224 22.44 -5.75 -48.66
C ASP A 224 23.61 -5.93 -47.69
N PRO A 225 24.23 -7.13 -47.59
CA PRO A 225 25.34 -7.35 -46.67
C PRO A 225 26.59 -6.52 -46.97
N GLU A 226 26.71 -5.99 -48.19
CA GLU A 226 27.84 -5.14 -48.59
C GLU A 226 27.78 -3.74 -48.00
N GLU A 227 26.57 -3.20 -47.80
CA GLU A 227 26.37 -1.94 -47.08
C GLU A 227 26.85 -2.05 -45.63
N ALA A 228 26.48 -3.15 -44.95
CA ALA A 228 26.95 -3.44 -43.61
C ALA A 228 28.48 -3.58 -43.54
N LEU A 229 29.11 -4.23 -44.52
CA LEU A 229 30.57 -4.32 -44.60
C LEU A 229 31.22 -2.93 -44.74
N LEU A 230 30.67 -2.07 -45.61
CA LEU A 230 31.16 -0.71 -45.79
C LEU A 230 31.02 0.11 -44.50
N ASN A 231 29.89 -0.01 -43.80
CA ASN A 231 29.66 0.66 -42.53
C ASN A 231 30.68 0.22 -41.46
N ILE A 232 30.92 -1.08 -41.34
CA ILE A 232 31.96 -1.63 -40.44
C ILE A 232 33.36 -1.09 -40.80
N CYS A 233 33.70 -1.03 -42.09
CA CYS A 233 34.99 -0.48 -42.54
C CYS A 233 35.16 1.01 -42.25
N ARG A 234 34.08 1.78 -42.11
CA ARG A 234 34.09 3.21 -41.74
C ARG A 234 34.24 3.45 -40.24
N MET A 235 34.11 2.42 -39.40
CA MET A 235 34.19 2.58 -37.94
C MET A 235 35.60 2.91 -37.47
N GLU A 236 35.75 3.96 -36.67
CA GLU A 236 37.02 4.34 -36.10
C GLU A 236 37.19 3.77 -34.69
N PHE A 237 38.00 2.71 -34.58
CA PHE A 237 38.35 2.16 -33.27
C PHE A 237 39.34 3.06 -32.54
N LYS A 238 39.01 3.42 -31.30
CA LYS A 238 39.81 4.25 -30.41
C LYS A 238 40.16 3.48 -29.15
N HIS A 239 41.33 3.80 -28.59
CA HIS A 239 41.60 3.56 -27.18
C HIS A 239 41.12 4.77 -26.38
N PHE A 240 40.47 4.54 -25.25
CA PHE A 240 39.97 5.60 -24.39
C PHE A 240 39.93 5.17 -22.92
N THR A 241 39.81 6.15 -22.04
CA THR A 241 39.53 5.99 -20.61
C THR A 241 38.27 6.77 -20.28
N PHE A 242 37.56 6.40 -19.22
CA PHE A 242 36.43 7.19 -18.75
C PHE A 242 36.92 8.33 -17.85
N LYS A 243 36.25 9.48 -17.95
CA LYS A 243 36.65 10.70 -17.22
C LYS A 243 36.47 10.58 -15.70
N ASP A 244 35.54 9.73 -15.26
CA ASP A 244 35.23 9.42 -13.87
C ASP A 244 36.05 8.24 -13.31
N ASP A 245 36.85 7.58 -14.14
CA ASP A 245 37.74 6.51 -13.71
C ASP A 245 39.09 7.07 -13.26
N GLU A 246 39.25 7.21 -11.94
CA GLU A 246 40.49 7.66 -11.30
C GLU A 246 41.70 6.78 -11.66
N THR A 247 41.47 5.49 -11.94
CA THR A 247 42.53 4.54 -12.28
C THR A 247 42.95 4.61 -13.76
N GLN A 248 42.21 5.37 -14.57
CA GLN A 248 42.40 5.51 -16.03
C GLN A 248 42.56 4.15 -16.73
N THR A 249 41.70 3.19 -16.41
CA THR A 249 41.74 1.85 -16.99
C THR A 249 41.56 1.93 -18.51
N PRO A 250 42.56 1.50 -19.32
CA PRO A 250 42.47 1.58 -20.77
C PRO A 250 41.36 0.68 -21.32
N ARG A 251 40.55 1.24 -22.22
CA ARG A 251 39.51 0.53 -22.97
C ARG A 251 39.68 0.75 -24.46
N ARG A 252 39.01 -0.09 -25.24
CA ARG A 252 38.93 0.01 -26.69
C ARG A 252 37.47 -0.03 -27.12
N GLY A 253 37.15 0.71 -28.17
CA GLY A 253 35.80 0.74 -28.71
C GLY A 253 35.68 1.85 -29.75
N VAL A 254 34.51 2.42 -29.86
CA VAL A 254 34.16 3.46 -30.82
C VAL A 254 33.52 4.64 -30.10
N ILE A 255 33.45 5.79 -30.76
CA ILE A 255 32.89 7.03 -30.20
C ILE A 255 31.52 7.28 -30.83
N SER A 256 30.48 7.39 -30.00
CA SER A 256 29.08 7.48 -30.46
C SER A 256 28.87 8.58 -31.51
N GLN A 257 29.51 9.75 -31.37
CA GLN A 257 29.40 10.84 -32.37
C GLN A 257 29.95 10.45 -33.74
N GLN A 258 31.01 9.64 -33.81
CA GLN A 258 31.55 9.18 -35.10
C GLN A 258 30.65 8.10 -35.70
N ILE A 259 30.16 7.20 -34.84
CA ILE A 259 29.28 6.09 -35.24
C ILE A 259 27.94 6.60 -35.76
N GLU A 260 27.36 7.63 -35.14
CA GLU A 260 26.12 8.28 -35.61
C GLU A 260 26.26 8.86 -37.03
N THR A 261 27.46 9.30 -37.44
CA THR A 261 27.69 9.77 -38.83
C THR A 261 27.78 8.64 -39.86
N ILE A 262 28.00 7.41 -39.41
CA ILE A 262 27.98 6.22 -40.28
C ILE A 262 26.54 5.81 -40.50
N ASP A 263 25.84 5.54 -39.40
CA ASP A 263 24.44 5.16 -39.36
C ASP A 263 23.81 5.68 -38.05
N PRO A 264 22.76 6.51 -38.12
CA PRO A 264 22.07 7.00 -36.92
C PRO A 264 21.42 5.88 -36.09
N GLU A 265 21.09 4.72 -36.67
CA GLU A 265 20.50 3.59 -35.93
C GLU A 265 21.47 2.95 -34.93
N TYR A 266 22.78 3.13 -35.11
CA TYR A 266 23.79 2.61 -34.18
C TYR A 266 23.85 3.35 -32.85
N VAL A 267 23.09 4.44 -32.69
CA VAL A 267 23.15 5.30 -31.50
C VAL A 267 21.75 5.66 -31.01
N LYS A 268 21.62 5.80 -29.70
CA LYS A 268 20.42 6.31 -29.02
C LYS A 268 20.78 7.49 -28.13
N ASP A 269 20.03 8.59 -28.22
CA ASP A 269 20.09 9.66 -27.23
C ASP A 269 19.29 9.26 -25.99
N ILE A 270 19.97 9.16 -24.85
CA ILE A 270 19.37 8.90 -23.54
C ILE A 270 19.86 9.97 -22.58
N GLY A 271 18.97 10.91 -22.24
CA GLY A 271 19.27 11.96 -21.28
C GLY A 271 20.32 12.97 -21.77
N GLY A 272 20.42 13.21 -23.08
CA GLY A 272 21.38 14.15 -23.69
C GLY A 272 22.77 13.55 -23.90
N LEU A 273 22.92 12.24 -23.70
CA LEU A 273 24.14 11.49 -23.98
C LEU A 273 23.86 10.47 -25.08
N LEU A 274 24.82 10.30 -25.99
CA LEU A 274 24.75 9.33 -27.08
C LEU A 274 25.27 7.98 -26.62
N HIS A 275 24.39 6.98 -26.55
CA HIS A 275 24.70 5.59 -26.21
C HIS A 275 24.76 4.74 -27.48
N LEU A 276 25.70 3.80 -27.54
CA LEU A 276 25.75 2.81 -28.62
C LEU A 276 24.55 1.86 -28.53
N ASP A 277 23.83 1.67 -29.63
CA ASP A 277 22.90 0.57 -29.79
C ASP A 277 23.64 -0.66 -30.30
N GLN A 278 23.87 -1.59 -29.38
CA GLN A 278 24.64 -2.80 -29.65
C GLN A 278 23.92 -3.75 -30.62
N THR A 279 22.60 -3.68 -30.72
CA THR A 279 21.82 -4.63 -31.54
C THR A 279 22.06 -4.45 -33.04
N PRO A 280 21.80 -3.27 -33.65
CA PRO A 280 22.07 -3.05 -35.07
C PRO A 280 23.56 -3.19 -35.38
N MET A 281 24.46 -2.69 -34.51
CA MET A 281 25.90 -2.86 -34.69
C MET A 281 26.35 -4.32 -34.75
N LEU A 282 25.79 -5.18 -33.89
CA LEU A 282 26.11 -6.61 -33.89
C LEU A 282 25.55 -7.30 -35.15
N LEU A 283 24.32 -6.97 -35.55
CA LEU A 283 23.69 -7.56 -36.73
C LEU A 283 24.41 -7.14 -38.02
N ASP A 284 24.87 -5.89 -38.11
CA ASP A 284 25.68 -5.43 -39.23
C ASP A 284 27.07 -6.08 -39.25
N ALA A 285 27.69 -6.29 -38.09
CA ALA A 285 28.92 -7.06 -38.03
C ALA A 285 28.72 -8.49 -38.57
N LEU A 286 27.59 -9.14 -38.26
CA LEU A 286 27.25 -10.46 -38.80
C LEU A 286 26.97 -10.42 -40.32
N ALA A 287 26.26 -9.39 -40.80
CA ALA A 287 26.03 -9.18 -42.22
C ALA A 287 27.35 -8.95 -42.99
N ALA A 288 28.25 -8.14 -42.44
CA ALA A 288 29.59 -7.92 -42.97
C ALA A 288 30.42 -9.22 -43.03
N ILE A 289 30.35 -10.06 -41.98
CA ILE A 289 30.99 -11.39 -41.98
C ILE A 289 30.41 -12.27 -43.10
N LYS A 290 29.08 -12.26 -43.30
CA LYS A 290 28.44 -12.99 -44.40
C LYS A 290 28.90 -12.49 -45.77
N ALA A 291 29.05 -11.17 -45.96
CA ALA A 291 29.58 -10.60 -47.20
C ALA A 291 31.01 -11.09 -47.47
N LEU A 292 31.89 -11.00 -46.46
CA LEU A 292 33.27 -11.46 -46.55
C LEU A 292 33.37 -12.97 -46.82
N ALA A 293 32.59 -13.79 -46.11
CA ALA A 293 32.57 -15.23 -46.33
C ALA A 293 32.17 -15.57 -47.79
N THR A 294 31.18 -14.86 -48.33
CA THR A 294 30.75 -15.01 -49.73
C THR A 294 31.88 -14.69 -50.70
N ARG A 295 32.58 -13.57 -50.48
CA ARG A 295 33.74 -13.17 -51.30
C ARG A 295 34.89 -14.18 -51.21
N VAL A 296 35.21 -14.65 -50.02
CA VAL A 296 36.27 -15.64 -49.79
C VAL A 296 35.94 -16.95 -50.51
N SER A 297 34.70 -17.46 -50.37
CA SER A 297 34.29 -18.67 -51.09
C SER A 297 34.34 -18.52 -52.60
N ALA A 298 34.01 -17.34 -53.15
CA ALA A 298 34.16 -17.07 -54.58
C ALA A 298 35.65 -17.10 -55.01
N LEU A 299 36.53 -16.48 -54.24
CA LEU A 299 37.98 -16.47 -54.49
C LEU A 299 38.61 -17.87 -54.35
N GLU A 300 38.17 -18.67 -53.38
CA GLU A 300 38.62 -20.04 -53.18
C GLU A 300 38.07 -21.00 -54.25
N GLY A 301 36.89 -20.73 -54.81
CA GLY A 301 36.35 -21.46 -55.96
C GLY A 301 37.16 -21.24 -57.24
N ASP A 302 37.75 -20.05 -57.41
CA ASP A 302 38.65 -19.71 -58.52
C ASP A 302 40.09 -20.22 -58.29
N ALA A 303 40.48 -20.48 -57.04
CA ALA A 303 41.76 -21.08 -56.67
C ALA A 303 41.60 -22.60 -56.45
N LYS A 304 41.78 -23.39 -57.51
CA LYS A 304 41.79 -24.87 -57.46
C LYS A 304 42.42 -25.40 -56.15
N PRO A 305 41.71 -26.20 -55.34
CA PRO A 305 42.24 -26.63 -54.05
C PRO A 305 43.48 -27.52 -54.23
N PRO A 306 44.52 -27.39 -53.38
CA PRO A 306 45.62 -28.33 -53.37
C PRO A 306 45.09 -29.73 -53.02
N ALA A 307 45.57 -30.74 -53.74
CA ALA A 307 45.15 -32.12 -53.55
C ALA A 307 45.29 -32.54 -52.07
N PRO A 308 44.31 -33.25 -51.49
CA PRO A 308 44.34 -33.62 -50.08
C PRO A 308 45.50 -34.58 -49.83
N GLY A 309 46.58 -34.05 -49.24
CA GLY A 309 47.64 -34.82 -48.62
C GLY A 309 47.13 -35.40 -47.31
N SER A 310 47.26 -36.71 -47.17
CA SER A 310 46.92 -37.47 -45.98
C SER A 310 47.56 -36.90 -44.72
N PHE A 311 46.78 -36.72 -43.66
CA PHE A 311 47.31 -36.84 -42.31
C PHE A 311 46.40 -37.76 -41.51
N ALA A 312 46.89 -39.00 -41.35
CA ALA A 312 46.58 -39.86 -40.23
C ALA A 312 47.26 -39.29 -38.98
N GLY A 313 46.58 -39.36 -37.84
CA GLY A 313 47.09 -38.97 -36.52
C GLY A 313 45.99 -38.46 -35.63
#